data_AF-A0A820PB38-F1
#
_entry.id   AF-A0A820PB38-F1
#
_cell.length_a   1.000
_cell.length_b   1.000
_cell.length_c   1.000
_cell.angle_alpha   90.00
_cell.angle_beta   90.00
_cell.angle_gamma   90.00
#
_symmetry.space_group_name_H-M   'P 1'
#
loop_
_entity.id
_entity.type
_entity.pdbx_description
1 polymer ?
#
loop_
_entity_poly.entity_id
_entity_poly.type
_entity_poly.pdbx_seq_one_letter_code
_entity_poly.pdbx_strand_id
1 'polypeptide(L)'
;NAYTKLLIIAGAISTTGRVLSVWLCVAFTIDRWIMICRPFVGPIYCTMKNARCVTLIIFIIGIFYAFPLVLEYEPHEETALNEILFANTNKKNYRYILSKLGKNSIFRWTYVLINALGVYVIPLTIIIILNRKLLISIRLLEQ
;
A
#
# COMPACT_ATOMS: atom_id res chain seq x y z
N ASN A 1 -10.91 18.99 14.21
CA ASN A 1 -11.23 18.06 15.32
C ASN A 1 -10.21 16.91 15.38
N ALA A 2 -9.84 16.41 16.56
CA ALA A 2 -8.80 15.38 16.74
C ALA A 2 -9.18 14.02 16.14
N TYR A 3 -10.46 13.62 16.27
CA TYR A 3 -11.00 12.38 15.72
C TYR A 3 -10.89 12.28 14.20
N THR A 4 -11.14 13.39 13.48
CA THR A 4 -10.99 13.47 12.02
C THR A 4 -9.55 13.26 11.55
N LYS A 5 -8.57 13.80 12.28
CA LYS A 5 -7.14 13.59 11.97
C LYS A 5 -6.75 12.14 12.23
N LEU A 6 -7.26 11.55 13.32
CA LEU A 6 -7.04 10.15 13.66
C LEU A 6 -7.55 9.21 12.56
N LEU A 7 -8.72 9.48 11.97
CA LEU A 7 -9.27 8.65 10.89
C LEU A 7 -8.38 8.68 9.62
N ILE A 8 -7.89 9.86 9.22
CA ILE A 8 -7.03 10.01 8.04
C ILE A 8 -5.69 9.29 8.27
N ILE A 9 -5.10 9.43 9.46
CA ILE A 9 -3.87 8.75 9.84
C ILE A 9 -4.09 7.23 9.85
N ALA A 10 -5.19 6.74 10.43
CA ALA A 10 -5.53 5.32 10.43
C ALA A 10 -5.72 4.78 9.01
N GLY A 11 -6.35 5.55 8.11
CA GLY A 11 -6.47 5.22 6.70
C GLY A 11 -5.11 5.12 6.00
N ALA A 12 -4.22 6.10 6.24
CA ALA A 12 -2.87 6.11 5.69
C ALA A 12 -2.03 4.92 6.17
N ILE A 13 -2.13 4.57 7.46
CA ILE A 13 -1.47 3.39 8.04
C ILE A 13 -2.01 2.11 7.39
N SER A 14 -3.34 1.99 7.23
CA SER A 14 -3.95 0.80 6.60
C SER A 14 -3.48 0.61 5.16
N THR A 15 -3.48 1.68 4.37
CA THR A 15 -2.99 1.66 2.97
C THR A 15 -1.52 1.29 2.91
N THR A 16 -0.69 1.89 3.77
CA THR A 16 0.74 1.58 3.87
C THR A 16 0.93 0.10 4.21
N GLY A 17 0.28 -0.39 5.28
CA GLY A 17 0.37 -1.79 5.71
C GLY A 17 0.02 -2.77 4.59
N ARG A 18 -1.05 -2.51 3.83
CA ARG A 18 -1.42 -3.34 2.68
C ARG A 18 -0.34 -3.41 1.61
N VAL A 19 0.23 -2.27 1.21
CA VAL A 19 1.30 -2.20 0.21
C VAL A 19 2.54 -2.95 0.72
N LEU A 20 2.94 -2.69 1.96
CA LEU A 20 4.10 -3.34 2.58
C LEU A 20 3.94 -4.86 2.63
N SER A 21 2.83 -5.36 3.16
CA SER A 21 2.59 -6.80 3.27
C SER A 21 2.70 -7.50 1.92
N VAL A 22 2.08 -6.95 0.88
CA VAL A 22 2.08 -7.56 -0.45
C VAL A 22 3.48 -7.56 -1.07
N TRP A 23 4.18 -6.42 -1.06
CA TRP A 23 5.51 -6.33 -1.68
C TRP A 23 6.58 -7.07 -0.88
N LEU A 24 6.45 -7.18 0.45
CA LEU A 24 7.31 -8.05 1.26
C LEU A 24 7.09 -9.53 0.91
N CYS A 25 5.85 -9.96 0.68
CA CYS A 25 5.58 -11.32 0.19
C CYS A 25 6.21 -11.58 -1.18
N VAL A 26 6.15 -10.61 -2.10
CA VAL A 26 6.86 -10.70 -3.40
C VAL A 26 8.36 -10.83 -3.18
N ALA A 27 8.96 -9.97 -2.35
CA ALA A 27 10.39 -10.00 -2.06
C ALA A 27 10.83 -11.34 -1.44
N PHE A 28 10.07 -11.87 -0.48
CA PHE A 28 10.32 -13.19 0.11
C PHE A 28 10.22 -14.33 -0.91
N THR A 29 9.25 -14.24 -1.82
CA THR A 29 9.08 -15.24 -2.89
C THR A 29 10.27 -15.19 -3.86
N ILE A 30 10.75 -14.00 -4.22
CA ILE A 30 11.93 -13.81 -5.07
C ILE A 30 13.17 -14.37 -4.38
N ASP A 31 13.38 -14.05 -3.11
CA ASP A 31 14.53 -14.52 -2.33
C ASP A 31 14.61 -16.05 -2.30
N ARG A 32 13.48 -16.71 -1.96
CA ARG A 32 13.37 -18.17 -1.99
C ARG A 32 13.60 -18.76 -3.38
N TRP A 33 13.05 -18.13 -4.42
CA TRP A 33 13.24 -18.57 -5.79
C TRP A 33 14.71 -18.47 -6.23
N ILE A 34 15.39 -17.38 -5.92
CA ILE A 34 16.82 -17.20 -6.24
C ILE A 34 17.66 -18.27 -5.53
N MET A 35 17.44 -18.47 -4.23
CA MET A 35 18.21 -19.44 -3.44
C MET A 35 18.10 -20.87 -3.98
N ILE A 36 16.91 -21.27 -4.43
CA ILE A 36 16.66 -22.65 -4.89
C ILE A 36 17.00 -22.82 -6.37
N CYS A 37 16.52 -21.93 -7.24
CA CYS A 37 16.71 -22.09 -8.68
C CYS A 37 18.08 -21.60 -9.17
N ARG A 38 18.81 -20.80 -8.38
CA ARG A 38 20.11 -20.20 -8.74
C ARG A 38 21.14 -20.35 -7.59
N PRO A 39 21.60 -21.57 -7.28
CA PRO A 39 22.43 -21.85 -6.11
C PRO A 39 23.77 -21.09 -6.09
N PHE A 40 24.39 -20.84 -7.25
CA PHE A 40 25.65 -20.06 -7.34
C PHE A 40 25.46 -18.56 -7.12
N VAL A 41 24.25 -18.06 -7.36
CA VAL A 41 23.91 -16.63 -7.33
C VAL A 41 23.25 -16.27 -6.00
N GLY A 42 22.57 -17.23 -5.36
CA GLY A 42 21.92 -17.09 -4.05
C GLY A 42 22.78 -16.37 -3.01
N PRO A 43 24.01 -16.82 -2.71
CA PRO A 43 24.86 -16.19 -1.70
C PRO A 43 25.23 -14.73 -1.98
N ILE A 44 25.17 -14.28 -3.24
CA ILE A 44 25.49 -12.91 -3.65
C ILE A 44 24.27 -11.99 -3.48
N TYR A 45 23.08 -12.48 -3.83
CA TYR A 45 21.86 -11.67 -3.87
C TYR A 45 21.07 -11.75 -2.55
N CYS A 46 20.96 -12.94 -1.95
CA CYS A 46 20.21 -13.22 -0.72
C CYS A 46 21.03 -12.90 0.55
N THR A 47 21.75 -11.78 0.57
CA THR A 47 22.52 -11.35 1.75
C THR A 47 21.66 -10.53 2.70
N MET A 48 22.01 -10.54 4.00
CA MET A 48 21.31 -9.74 5.02
C MET A 48 21.35 -8.24 4.71
N LYS A 49 22.44 -7.74 4.10
CA LYS A 49 22.57 -6.33 3.70
C LYS A 49 21.56 -5.98 2.61
N ASN A 50 21.44 -6.83 1.58
CA ASN A 50 20.50 -6.63 0.49
C ASN A 50 19.05 -6.75 0.98
N ALA A 51 18.74 -7.76 1.81
CA ALA A 51 17.40 -7.93 2.37
C ALA A 51 16.95 -6.71 3.19
N ARG A 52 17.85 -6.13 4.00
CA ARG A 52 17.57 -4.88 4.73
C ARG A 52 17.34 -3.71 3.77
N CYS A 53 18.18 -3.57 2.74
CA CYS A 53 18.03 -2.53 1.73
C CYS A 53 16.68 -2.63 1.00
N VAL A 54 16.31 -3.82 0.52
CA VAL A 54 15.03 -4.09 -0.16
C VAL A 54 13.85 -3.79 0.77
N THR A 55 13.93 -4.22 2.03
CA THR A 55 12.87 -3.94 3.03
C THR A 55 12.70 -2.44 3.26
N LEU A 56 13.80 -1.68 3.37
CA LEU A 56 13.76 -0.23 3.51
C LEU A 56 13.17 0.46 2.28
N ILE A 57 13.53 0.01 1.07
CA ILE A 57 12.97 0.55 -0.17
C ILE A 57 11.45 0.31 -0.23
N ILE A 58 10.99 -0.90 0.09
CA ILE A 58 9.56 -1.23 0.15
C ILE A 58 8.85 -0.35 1.19
N PHE A 59 9.48 -0.13 2.34
CA PHE A 59 8.95 0.76 3.39
C PHE A 59 8.73 2.19 2.90
N ILE A 60 9.74 2.76 2.25
CA ILE A 60 9.70 4.11 1.67
C ILE A 60 8.59 4.19 0.61
N ILE A 61 8.52 3.20 -0.30
CA ILE A 61 7.47 3.13 -1.32
C ILE A 61 6.08 3.09 -0.67
N GLY A 62 5.89 2.28 0.38
CA GLY A 62 4.61 2.20 1.10
C GLY A 62 4.16 3.56 1.65
N ILE A 63 5.08 4.36 2.18
CA ILE A 63 4.77 5.73 2.65
C ILE A 63 4.32 6.62 1.50
N PHE A 64 5.00 6.56 0.35
CA PHE A 64 4.59 7.34 -0.83
C PHE A 64 3.20 6.95 -1.34
N TYR A 65 2.80 5.67 -1.23
CA TYR A 65 1.44 5.23 -1.58
C TYR A 65 0.36 5.80 -0.65
N ALA A 66 0.70 6.16 0.59
CA ALA A 66 -0.23 6.79 1.52
C ALA A 66 -0.39 8.29 1.29
N PHE A 67 0.55 8.94 0.59
CA PHE A 67 0.54 10.38 0.37
C PHE A 67 -0.69 10.90 -0.39
N PRO A 68 -1.15 10.28 -1.50
CA PRO A 68 -2.35 10.74 -2.22
C PRO A 68 -3.62 10.68 -1.36
N LEU A 69 -3.70 9.72 -0.43
CA LEU A 69 -4.85 9.59 0.48
C LEU A 69 -4.94 10.80 1.43
N VAL A 70 -3.81 11.31 1.90
CA VAL A 70 -3.78 12.51 2.75
C VAL A 70 -4.19 13.76 1.97
N LEU A 71 -3.90 13.81 0.67
CA LEU A 71 -4.27 14.93 -0.21
C LEU A 71 -5.74 14.87 -0.69
N GLU A 72 -6.36 13.70 -0.72
CA GLU A 72 -7.71 13.52 -1.25
C GLU A 72 -8.79 14.10 -0.32
N TYR A 73 -8.54 14.15 0.99
CA TYR A 73 -9.53 14.53 2.00
C TYR A 73 -9.19 15.86 2.68
N GLU A 74 -10.13 16.80 2.63
CA GLU A 74 -10.07 18.04 3.41
C GLU A 74 -11.17 18.05 4.48
N PRO A 75 -10.86 18.51 5.72
CA PRO A 75 -11.87 18.68 6.74
C PRO A 75 -12.75 19.87 6.38
N HIS A 76 -14.03 19.63 6.06
CA HIS A 76 -14.98 20.72 5.83
C HIS A 76 -15.87 20.91 7.06
N GLU A 77 -16.02 22.16 7.51
CA GLU A 77 -17.02 22.52 8.53
C GLU A 77 -18.41 22.51 7.87
N GLU A 78 -19.34 21.72 8.41
CA GLU A 78 -20.71 21.61 7.89
C GLU A 78 -21.54 22.74 8.49
N THR A 79 -21.57 23.92 7.86
CA THR A 79 -22.30 25.10 8.39
C THR A 79 -23.82 24.90 8.42
N ALA A 80 -24.40 24.23 7.41
CA ALA A 80 -25.86 24.17 7.25
C ALA A 80 -26.58 23.19 8.19
N LEU A 81 -25.96 22.07 8.59
CA LEU A 81 -26.59 21.09 9.50
C LEU A 81 -26.35 21.41 10.98
N ASN A 82 -25.28 22.14 11.28
CA ASN A 82 -24.93 22.55 12.64
C ASN A 82 -25.90 23.60 13.20
N GLU A 83 -26.44 24.49 12.36
CA GLU A 83 -27.46 25.47 12.78
C GLU A 83 -28.80 24.83 13.15
N ILE A 84 -29.20 23.74 12.48
CA ILE A 84 -30.53 23.13 12.68
C ILE A 84 -30.52 22.12 13.84
N LEU A 85 -29.45 21.33 14.00
CA LEU A 85 -29.39 20.26 15.02
C LEU A 85 -28.67 20.64 16.32
N PHE A 86 -27.82 21.68 16.31
CA PHE A 86 -26.92 22.00 17.41
C PHE A 86 -27.00 23.46 17.87
N ALA A 87 -28.12 24.15 17.66
CA ALA A 87 -28.33 25.55 18.09
C ALA A 87 -28.01 25.82 19.58
N ASN A 88 -28.07 24.79 20.44
CA ASN A 88 -27.79 24.89 21.88
C ASN A 88 -26.48 24.21 22.34
N THR A 89 -25.68 23.68 21.42
CA THR A 89 -24.41 23.02 21.76
C THR A 89 -23.32 23.49 20.81
N ASN A 90 -22.24 24.05 21.35
CA ASN A 90 -21.03 24.46 20.61
C ASN A 90 -20.24 23.28 19.97
N LYS A 91 -20.90 22.18 19.61
CA LYS A 91 -20.29 21.03 18.95
C LYS A 91 -20.28 21.25 17.44
N LYS A 92 -19.11 21.63 16.92
CA LYS A 92 -18.85 21.66 15.48
C LYS A 92 -18.74 20.24 14.94
N ASN A 93 -19.62 19.83 14.03
CA ASN A 93 -19.45 18.60 13.25
C ASN A 93 -18.59 18.85 12.02
N TYR A 94 -17.66 17.92 11.75
CA TYR A 94 -16.77 17.93 10.61
C TYR A 94 -17.07 16.69 9.77
N ARG A 95 -17.39 16.88 8.49
CA ARG A 95 -17.52 15.77 7.52
C ARG A 95 -16.36 15.80 6.54
N TYR A 96 -15.98 14.61 6.07
CA TYR A 96 -14.97 14.44 5.04
C TYR A 96 -15.59 14.85 3.71
N ILE A 97 -15.10 15.93 3.11
CA ILE A 97 -15.44 16.29 1.74
C ILE A 97 -14.17 16.12 0.91
N LEU A 98 -14.33 15.65 -0.33
CA LEU A 98 -13.23 15.55 -1.26
C LEU A 98 -12.58 16.93 -1.41
N SER A 99 -11.26 17.00 -1.22
CA SER A 99 -10.46 18.18 -1.54
C SER A 99 -10.68 18.58 -3.00
N LYS A 100 -10.34 19.82 -3.36
CA LYS A 100 -10.33 20.29 -4.75
C LYS A 100 -9.57 19.31 -5.68
N LEU A 101 -8.53 18.64 -5.16
CA LEU A 101 -7.77 17.63 -5.88
C LEU A 101 -8.51 16.28 -5.97
N GLY A 102 -9.15 15.84 -4.87
CA GLY A 102 -9.95 14.61 -4.86
C GLY A 102 -11.18 14.67 -5.77
N LYS A 103 -11.79 15.85 -5.94
CA LYS A 103 -12.90 16.06 -6.89
C LYS A 103 -12.48 15.90 -8.36
N ASN A 104 -11.19 15.97 -8.66
CA ASN A 104 -10.70 15.75 -10.02
C ASN A 104 -10.82 14.26 -10.38
N SER A 105 -11.69 13.96 -11.34
CA SER A 105 -11.93 12.59 -11.79
C SER A 105 -10.66 11.92 -12.31
N ILE A 106 -9.78 12.67 -12.99
CA ILE A 106 -8.52 12.15 -13.55
C ILE A 106 -7.59 11.69 -12.43
N PHE A 107 -7.46 12.49 -11.37
CA PHE A 107 -6.63 12.16 -10.22
C PHE A 107 -7.12 10.88 -9.54
N ARG A 108 -8.42 10.80 -9.28
CA ARG A 108 -9.04 9.63 -8.63
C ARG A 108 -8.89 8.36 -9.45
N TRP A 109 -9.16 8.42 -10.75
CA TRP A 109 -8.98 7.28 -11.65
C TRP A 109 -7.53 6.82 -11.70
N THR A 110 -6.59 7.76 -11.82
CA THR A 110 -5.15 7.45 -11.82
C THR A 110 -4.73 6.78 -10.51
N TYR A 111 -5.17 7.31 -9.36
CA TYR A 111 -4.88 6.73 -8.05
C TYR A 111 -5.45 5.31 -7.90
N VAL A 112 -6.71 5.10 -8.29
CA VAL A 112 -7.36 3.79 -8.25
C VAL A 112 -6.63 2.80 -9.16
N LEU A 113 -6.27 3.20 -10.37
CA LEU A 113 -5.55 2.36 -11.33
C LEU A 113 -4.17 1.94 -10.80
N ILE A 114 -3.39 2.89 -10.29
CA ILE A 114 -2.06 2.61 -9.71
C ILE A 114 -2.17 1.63 -8.54
N ASN A 115 -3.16 1.82 -7.65
CA ASN A 115 -3.37 0.88 -6.55
C ASN A 115 -3.85 -0.49 -7.03
N ALA A 116 -4.78 -0.55 -7.97
CA ALA A 116 -5.29 -1.80 -8.52
C ALA A 116 -4.15 -2.63 -9.15
N LEU A 117 -3.33 -2.01 -9.98
CA LEU A 117 -2.23 -2.69 -10.65
C LEU A 117 -1.06 -2.97 -9.70
N GLY A 118 -0.61 -1.95 -8.96
CA GLY A 118 0.59 -2.01 -8.13
C GLY A 118 0.44 -2.82 -6.84
N VAL A 119 -0.78 -3.00 -6.33
CA VAL A 119 -1.01 -3.76 -5.07
C VAL A 119 -1.64 -5.12 -5.33
N TYR A 120 -2.36 -5.30 -6.43
CA TYR A 120 -3.07 -6.56 -6.69
C TYR A 120 -2.53 -7.29 -7.90
N VAL A 121 -2.69 -6.71 -9.10
CA VAL A 121 -2.44 -7.45 -10.35
C VAL A 121 -0.96 -7.82 -10.52
N ILE A 122 -0.06 -6.84 -10.37
CA ILE A 122 1.38 -7.04 -10.58
C ILE A 122 1.98 -7.96 -9.50
N PRO A 123 1.75 -7.72 -8.19
CA PRO A 123 2.31 -8.61 -7.17
C PRO A 123 1.80 -10.06 -7.28
N LEU A 124 0.50 -10.25 -7.51
CA LEU A 124 -0.07 -11.60 -7.63
C LEU A 124 0.50 -12.36 -8.83
N THR A 125 0.62 -11.69 -9.98
CA THR A 125 1.18 -12.33 -11.18
C THR A 125 2.64 -12.72 -10.97
N ILE A 126 3.45 -11.88 -10.33
CA ILE A 126 4.84 -12.21 -9.97
C ILE A 126 4.88 -13.42 -9.03
N ILE A 127 4.09 -13.41 -7.96
CA ILE A 127 4.05 -14.52 -6.98
C ILE A 127 3.66 -15.84 -7.67
N ILE A 128 2.63 -15.84 -8.52
CA ILE A 128 2.18 -17.04 -9.24
C ILE A 128 3.27 -17.57 -10.16
N ILE A 129 3.91 -16.69 -10.96
CA ILE A 129 4.95 -17.08 -11.91
C ILE A 129 6.16 -17.67 -11.18
N LEU A 130 6.62 -17.02 -10.09
CA LEU A 130 7.77 -17.47 -9.33
C LEU A 130 7.50 -18.79 -8.60
N ASN A 131 6.35 -18.93 -7.95
CA ASN A 131 5.97 -20.18 -7.29
C ASN A 131 5.83 -21.33 -8.29
N ARG A 132 5.32 -21.08 -9.51
CA ARG A 132 5.29 -22.08 -10.58
C ARG A 132 6.70 -22.53 -10.98
N LYS A 133 7.61 -21.58 -11.21
CA LYS A 133 9.01 -21.90 -11.57
C LYS A 133 9.71 -22.67 -10.45
N LEU A 134 9.48 -22.26 -9.20
CA LEU A 134 10.02 -22.93 -8.03
C LEU A 134 9.59 -24.40 -7.95
N LEU A 135 8.28 -24.68 -8.12
CA LEU A 135 7.75 -26.04 -8.08
C LEU A 135 8.38 -26.95 -9.15
N ILE A 136 8.57 -26.42 -10.36
CA ILE A 136 9.22 -27.17 -11.44
C ILE A 136 10.67 -27.50 -11.08
N SER A 137 11.42 -26.53 -10.55
CA SER A 137 12.81 -26.76 -10.16
C SER A 137 12.95 -27.79 -9.05
N ILE A 138 12.05 -27.80 -8.06
CA ILE A 138 12.09 -28.80 -6.98
C ILE A 138 11.84 -30.21 -7.53
N ARG A 139 10.84 -30.39 -8.40
CA ARG A 139 10.54 -31.70 -9.01
C ARG A 139 11.70 -32.26 -9.83
N LEU A 140 12.46 -31.40 -10.51
CA LEU A 140 13.62 -31.82 -11.30
C LEU A 140 14.82 -32.23 -10.43
N LEU A 141 14.87 -31.82 -9.16
CA LEU A 141 15.93 -32.21 -8.22
C LEU A 141 15.63 -33.53 -7.51
N GLU A 142 14.37 -33.96 -7.47
CA GLU A 142 13.94 -35.22 -6.85
C GLU A 142 14.05 -36.42 -7.80
N GLN A 143 14.23 -36.20 -9.11
CA GLN A 143 14.41 -37.23 -10.15
C GLN A 143 15.88 -37.51 -10.42
#